data_AF-A0A812YS40-F1
#
_entry.id   AF-A0A812YS40-F1
#
_cell.length_a   1.000
_cell.length_b   1.000
_cell.length_c   1.000
_cell.angle_alpha   90.00
_cell.angle_beta   90.00
_cell.angle_gamma   90.00
#
_symmetry.space_group_name_H-M   'P 1'
#
loop_
_entity.id
_entity.type
_entity.pdbx_description
1 polymer ?
#
loop_
_entity_poly.entity_id
_entity_poly.type
_entity_poly.pdbx_seq_one_letter_code
_entity_poly.pdbx_strand_id
1 'polypeptide(L)'
;MSILLRSCCEYETWLGDGSVEKAKLVLSTQFDLVGITERMNDALVSLGRLYGLSAEETAQIGLKADDQDKHDNSENKLDWTEEELRLATVVAEKGTQIYDFGQELFDRQSVSLFGTYENLRAAVETFEKMDPDSLE
;
A
#
# COMPACT_ATOMS: atom_id res chain seq x y z
N MET A 1 33.07 -7.82 15.28
CA MET A 1 31.70 -7.93 15.82
C MET A 1 30.81 -7.04 14.95
N SER A 2 30.32 -7.57 13.81
CA SER A 2 29.46 -6.83 12.89
C SER A 2 28.00 -7.14 13.21
N ILE A 3 27.37 -6.24 13.95
CA ILE A 3 25.92 -6.22 14.21
C ILE A 3 25.34 -5.12 13.29
N LEU A 4 25.47 -5.28 11.97
CA LEU A 4 24.85 -4.40 10.97
C LEU A 4 24.63 -5.27 9.71
N LEU A 5 23.43 -5.22 9.12
CA LEU A 5 22.99 -5.85 7.84
C LEU A 5 22.19 -7.16 7.87
N ARG A 6 21.67 -7.64 9.01
CA ARG A 6 20.77 -8.83 8.98
C ARG A 6 19.35 -8.55 8.49
N SER A 7 18.87 -7.30 8.55
CA SER A 7 17.52 -6.94 8.08
C SER A 7 17.42 -6.74 6.55
N CYS A 8 18.53 -6.52 5.85
CA CYS A 8 18.55 -6.43 4.37
C CYS A 8 18.34 -7.80 3.70
N CYS A 9 18.72 -8.88 4.41
CA CYS A 9 18.69 -10.21 3.83
C CYS A 9 17.27 -10.74 3.58
N GLU A 10 16.28 -10.41 4.40
CA GLU A 10 14.92 -10.91 4.19
C GLU A 10 14.31 -10.32 2.91
N TYR A 11 14.42 -9.01 2.72
CA TYR A 11 13.92 -8.30 1.54
C TYR A 11 14.65 -8.76 0.25
N GLU A 12 15.98 -8.89 0.28
CA GLU A 12 16.75 -9.44 -0.85
C GLU A 12 16.48 -10.93 -1.11
N THR A 13 16.29 -11.73 -0.05
CA THR A 13 16.02 -13.17 -0.16
C THR A 13 14.65 -13.42 -0.80
N TRP A 14 13.64 -12.63 -0.46
CA TRP A 14 12.29 -12.78 -0.97
C TRP A 14 12.09 -12.06 -2.31
N LEU A 15 12.47 -10.79 -2.43
CA LEU A 15 12.26 -10.01 -3.67
C LEU A 15 13.38 -10.17 -4.70
N GLY A 16 14.47 -10.85 -4.35
CA GLY A 16 15.37 -11.46 -5.32
C GLY A 16 16.47 -10.56 -5.86
N ASP A 17 17.22 -9.86 -5.00
CA ASP A 17 18.44 -9.11 -5.39
C ASP A 17 18.24 -8.24 -6.65
N GLY A 18 17.17 -7.43 -6.67
CA GLY A 18 16.81 -6.58 -7.81
C GLY A 18 16.20 -7.32 -9.02
N SER A 19 15.65 -8.52 -8.83
CA SER A 19 14.88 -9.25 -9.84
C SER A 19 13.41 -8.86 -9.83
N VAL A 20 12.96 -8.19 -10.89
CA VAL A 20 11.55 -7.81 -11.08
C VAL A 20 10.63 -9.04 -11.09
N GLU A 21 11.02 -10.10 -11.79
CA GLU A 21 10.21 -11.32 -11.90
C GLU A 21 10.01 -12.03 -10.57
N LYS A 22 11.08 -12.13 -9.77
CA LYS A 22 10.98 -12.76 -8.45
C LYS A 22 10.14 -11.91 -7.50
N ALA A 23 10.28 -10.58 -7.53
CA ALA A 23 9.43 -9.69 -6.75
C ALA A 23 7.94 -9.86 -7.10
N LYS A 24 7.57 -9.89 -8.39
CA LYS A 24 6.19 -10.13 -8.85
C LYS A 24 5.66 -11.49 -8.40
N LEU A 25 6.49 -12.53 -8.49
CA LEU A 25 6.13 -13.87 -8.01
C LEU A 25 5.85 -13.86 -6.51
N VAL A 26 6.70 -13.24 -5.71
CA VAL A 26 6.51 -13.17 -4.26
C VAL A 26 5.26 -12.37 -3.89
N LEU A 27 5.06 -11.19 -4.48
CA LEU A 27 3.86 -10.38 -4.27
C LEU A 27 2.57 -11.16 -4.55
N SER A 28 2.56 -11.98 -5.60
CA SER A 28 1.38 -12.75 -5.99
C SER A 28 1.16 -14.06 -5.24
N THR A 29 2.14 -14.57 -4.50
CA THR A 29 2.07 -15.93 -3.93
C THR A 29 2.27 -16.00 -2.42
N GLN A 30 2.91 -15.00 -1.81
CA GLN A 30 3.23 -15.03 -0.37
C GLN A 30 2.42 -14.06 0.47
N PHE A 31 1.67 -13.15 -0.15
CA PHE A 31 0.84 -12.17 0.53
C PHE A 31 -0.62 -12.35 0.15
N ASP A 32 -1.49 -12.40 1.15
CA ASP A 32 -2.94 -12.48 0.95
C ASP A 32 -3.52 -11.16 0.40
N LEU A 33 -2.86 -10.04 0.70
CA LEU A 33 -3.22 -8.72 0.22
C LEU A 33 -1.96 -7.84 0.08
N VAL A 34 -1.87 -7.10 -1.02
CA VAL A 34 -0.85 -6.06 -1.25
C VAL A 34 -1.55 -4.70 -1.27
N GLY A 35 -1.27 -3.82 -0.29
CA GLY A 35 -1.86 -2.48 -0.22
C GLY A 35 -1.03 -1.42 -0.95
N ILE A 36 -1.70 -0.34 -1.39
CA ILE A 36 -1.08 0.83 -2.02
C ILE A 36 -1.26 2.04 -1.11
N THR A 37 -0.15 2.72 -0.77
CA THR A 37 -0.16 3.83 0.19
C THR A 37 -1.05 4.98 -0.26
N GLU A 38 -1.03 5.32 -1.54
CA GLU A 38 -1.87 6.37 -2.14
C GLU A 38 -3.37 6.03 -2.10
N ARG A 39 -3.72 4.77 -1.79
CA ARG A 39 -5.07 4.25 -1.66
C ARG A 39 -5.23 3.52 -0.32
N MET A 40 -4.72 4.14 0.75
CA MET A 40 -4.68 3.53 2.09
C MET A 40 -6.08 3.12 2.58
N ASN A 41 -7.11 3.94 2.36
CA ASN A 41 -8.48 3.62 2.77
C ASN A 41 -8.99 2.34 2.09
N ASP A 42 -8.80 2.21 0.77
CA ASP A 42 -9.10 0.97 0.03
C ASP A 42 -8.36 -0.23 0.62
N ALA A 43 -7.07 -0.04 0.98
CA ALA A 43 -6.23 -1.10 1.52
C ALA A 43 -6.70 -1.54 2.91
N LEU A 44 -7.05 -0.60 3.79
CA LEU A 44 -7.58 -0.86 5.13
C LEU A 44 -8.92 -1.57 5.07
N VAL A 45 -9.85 -1.10 4.22
CA VAL A 45 -11.16 -1.71 4.02
C VAL A 45 -11.04 -3.12 3.44
N SER A 46 -10.12 -3.33 2.49
CA SER A 46 -9.84 -4.66 1.93
C SER A 46 -9.21 -5.61 2.94
N LEU A 47 -8.31 -5.10 3.79
CA LEU A 47 -7.73 -5.87 4.89
C LEU A 47 -8.81 -6.27 5.91
N GLY A 48 -9.67 -5.33 6.32
CA GLY A 48 -10.79 -5.62 7.21
C GLY A 48 -11.71 -6.69 6.64
N ARG A 49 -12.05 -6.58 5.35
CA ARG A 49 -12.86 -7.56 4.64
C ARG A 49 -12.21 -8.96 4.61
N LEU A 50 -10.90 -9.04 4.39
CA LEU A 50 -10.14 -10.29 4.43
C LEU A 50 -10.29 -11.01 5.78
N TYR A 51 -10.36 -10.24 6.88
CA TYR A 51 -10.59 -10.76 8.24
C TYR A 51 -12.08 -10.87 8.63
N GLY A 52 -13.00 -10.69 7.69
CA GLY A 52 -14.44 -10.83 7.92
C GLY A 52 -15.08 -9.66 8.65
N LEU A 53 -14.42 -8.51 8.71
CA LEU A 53 -14.94 -7.28 9.30
C LEU A 53 -15.80 -6.48 8.31
N SER A 54 -16.75 -5.72 8.84
CA SER A 54 -17.45 -4.68 8.08
C SER A 54 -16.58 -3.43 7.91
N ALA A 55 -16.99 -2.53 7.02
CA ALA A 55 -16.31 -1.24 6.84
C ALA A 55 -16.38 -0.39 8.12
N GLU A 56 -17.50 -0.43 8.84
CA GLU A 56 -17.71 0.27 10.10
C GLU A 56 -16.83 -0.30 11.22
N GLU A 57 -16.72 -1.62 11.33
CA GLU A 57 -15.83 -2.27 12.30
C GLU A 57 -14.35 -1.95 12.00
N THR A 58 -13.99 -1.92 10.72
CA THR A 58 -12.64 -1.55 10.27
C THR A 58 -12.33 -0.10 10.63
N ALA A 59 -13.27 0.83 10.41
CA ALA A 59 -13.11 2.24 10.78
C ALA A 59 -12.89 2.40 12.28
N GLN A 60 -13.67 1.71 13.13
CA GLN A 60 -13.50 1.78 14.58
C GLN A 60 -12.13 1.31 15.07
N ILE A 61 -11.43 0.47 14.31
CA ILE A 61 -10.07 -0.01 14.61
C ILE A 61 -9.05 0.97 14.02
N GLY A 62 -9.18 1.31 12.75
CA GLY A 62 -8.25 2.17 12.01
C GLY A 62 -8.15 3.58 12.58
N LEU A 63 -9.29 4.18 12.93
CA LEU A 63 -9.35 5.55 13.48
C LEU A 63 -8.70 5.65 14.86
N LYS A 64 -8.64 4.56 15.64
CA LYS A 64 -7.90 4.55 16.92
C LYS A 64 -6.38 4.56 16.73
N ALA A 65 -5.89 4.18 15.56
CA ALA A 65 -4.47 4.24 15.22
C ALA A 65 -4.07 5.62 14.65
N ASP A 66 -5.03 6.38 14.14
CA ASP A 66 -4.81 7.65 13.41
C ASP A 66 -4.69 8.89 14.33
N ASP A 67 -5.17 8.78 15.57
CA ASP A 67 -5.14 9.85 16.58
C ASP A 67 -3.72 10.22 17.06
N GLN A 68 -2.67 9.56 16.57
CA GLN A 68 -1.30 9.79 17.06
C GLN A 68 -0.30 10.32 16.04
N ASP A 69 -0.38 10.04 14.73
CA ASP A 69 0.70 10.45 13.81
C ASP A 69 0.33 10.26 12.31
N LYS A 70 -0.63 11.06 11.77
CA LYS A 70 -0.64 11.33 10.31
C LYS A 70 0.64 12.10 9.98
N HIS A 71 1.73 11.40 9.70
CA HIS A 71 3.01 12.00 9.34
C HIS A 71 2.96 12.56 7.91
N ASP A 72 2.17 13.60 7.70
CA ASP A 72 2.36 14.43 6.51
C ASP A 72 3.67 15.21 6.69
N ASN A 73 4.66 14.83 5.89
CA ASN A 73 5.94 15.51 5.81
C ASN A 73 6.08 16.29 4.50
N SER A 74 4.98 16.60 3.82
CA SER A 74 4.93 17.41 2.60
C SER A 74 5.66 18.75 2.77
N GLU A 75 5.48 19.42 3.92
CA GLU A 75 6.15 20.69 4.24
C GLU A 75 7.69 20.61 4.26
N ASN A 76 8.24 19.41 4.43
CA ASN A 76 9.69 19.16 4.47
C ASN A 76 10.24 18.62 3.14
N LYS A 77 9.39 18.45 2.11
CA LYS A 77 9.79 17.97 0.80
C LYS A 77 10.02 19.16 -0.14
N LEU A 78 11.09 19.09 -0.91
CA LEU A 78 11.33 20.01 -2.01
C LEU A 78 10.79 19.41 -3.31
N ASP A 79 10.33 20.26 -4.21
CA ASP A 79 10.02 19.85 -5.57
C ASP A 79 11.29 19.35 -6.27
N TRP A 80 11.13 18.29 -7.05
CA TRP A 80 12.21 17.73 -7.84
C TRP A 80 12.54 18.65 -9.01
N THR A 81 13.83 18.90 -9.23
CA THR A 81 14.26 19.45 -10.52
C THR A 81 14.08 18.42 -11.64
N GLU A 82 14.04 18.89 -12.90
CA GLU A 82 13.90 18.00 -14.06
C GLU A 82 15.03 16.95 -14.11
N GLU A 83 16.27 17.35 -13.79
CA GLU A 83 17.41 16.44 -13.79
C GLU A 83 17.33 15.41 -12.66
N GLU A 84 16.94 15.82 -11.46
CA GLU A 84 16.75 14.87 -10.34
C GLU A 84 15.65 13.87 -10.69
N LEU A 85 14.52 14.33 -11.25
CA LEU A 85 13.42 13.45 -11.63
C LEU A 85 13.86 12.43 -12.69
N ARG A 86 14.64 12.89 -13.68
CA ARG A 86 15.20 12.04 -14.72
C ARG A 86 16.13 10.97 -14.13
N LEU A 87 17.03 11.35 -13.22
CA LEU A 87 17.95 10.42 -12.56
C LEU A 87 17.20 9.42 -11.66
N ALA A 88 16.22 9.89 -10.87
CA ALA A 88 15.42 9.00 -10.06
C ALA A 88 14.59 8.02 -10.89
N THR A 89 14.04 8.45 -12.03
CA THR A 89 13.33 7.55 -12.95
C THR A 89 14.23 6.40 -13.42
N VAL A 90 15.49 6.69 -13.76
CA VAL A 90 16.46 5.65 -14.15
C VAL A 90 16.76 4.70 -13.00
N VAL A 91 16.97 5.23 -11.79
CA VAL A 91 17.25 4.40 -10.61
C VAL A 91 16.05 3.55 -10.21
N ALA A 92 14.84 4.11 -10.34
CA ALA A 92 13.60 3.50 -9.91
C ALA A 92 12.97 2.58 -10.97
N GLU A 93 13.50 2.48 -12.19
CA GLU A 93 12.89 1.76 -13.32
C GLU A 93 12.34 0.37 -12.93
N LYS A 94 13.14 -0.42 -12.22
CA LYS A 94 12.71 -1.75 -11.73
C LYS A 94 11.65 -1.65 -10.63
N GLY A 95 11.80 -0.69 -9.73
CA GLY A 95 10.82 -0.40 -8.68
C GLY A 95 9.47 0.00 -9.27
N THR A 96 9.45 0.85 -10.30
CA THR A 96 8.25 1.24 -11.04
C THR A 96 7.56 0.01 -11.64
N GLN A 97 8.31 -0.89 -12.30
CA GLN A 97 7.72 -2.13 -12.85
C GLN A 97 7.11 -3.05 -11.77
N ILE A 98 7.66 -3.05 -10.56
CA ILE A 98 7.12 -3.82 -9.43
C ILE A 98 5.89 -3.11 -8.85
N TYR A 99 5.94 -1.78 -8.74
CA TYR A 99 4.84 -0.97 -8.23
C TYR A 99 3.62 -1.03 -9.15
N ASP A 100 3.79 -0.89 -10.46
CA ASP A 100 2.71 -1.01 -11.46
C ASP A 100 2.02 -2.38 -11.36
N PHE A 101 2.81 -3.45 -11.21
CA PHE A 101 2.27 -4.79 -10.96
C PHE A 101 1.53 -4.87 -9.62
N GLY A 102 2.05 -4.24 -8.57
CA GLY A 102 1.41 -4.16 -7.27
C GLY A 102 0.05 -3.46 -7.34
N GLN A 103 -0.07 -2.38 -8.12
CA GLN A 103 -1.35 -1.70 -8.34
C GLN A 103 -2.36 -2.61 -9.04
N GLU A 104 -1.97 -3.28 -10.12
CA GLU A 104 -2.84 -4.24 -10.81
C GLU A 104 -3.26 -5.41 -9.91
N LEU A 105 -2.32 -5.93 -9.11
CA LEU A 105 -2.58 -7.02 -8.19
C LEU A 105 -3.55 -6.60 -7.09
N PHE A 106 -3.34 -5.43 -6.49
CA PHE A 106 -4.22 -4.86 -5.48
C PHE A 106 -5.65 -4.71 -6.01
N ASP A 107 -5.83 -4.15 -7.22
CA ASP A 107 -7.15 -4.01 -7.83
C ASP A 107 -7.85 -5.37 -8.00
N ARG A 108 -7.12 -6.39 -8.47
CA ARG A 108 -7.68 -7.75 -8.64
C ARG A 108 -8.05 -8.36 -7.29
N GLN A 109 -7.19 -8.25 -6.28
CA GLN A 109 -7.43 -8.79 -4.93
C GLN A 109 -8.66 -8.11 -4.30
N SER A 110 -8.70 -6.78 -4.32
CA SER A 110 -9.80 -6.00 -3.74
C SER A 110 -11.12 -6.27 -4.44
N VAL A 111 -11.18 -6.30 -5.78
CA VAL A 111 -12.41 -6.68 -6.49
C VAL A 111 -12.80 -8.11 -6.20
N SER A 112 -11.85 -9.05 -6.07
CA SER A 112 -12.16 -10.42 -5.68
C SER A 112 -12.79 -10.52 -4.29
N LEU A 113 -12.43 -9.64 -3.35
CA LEU A 113 -12.99 -9.60 -2.00
C LEU A 113 -14.41 -8.99 -1.94
N PHE A 114 -14.69 -8.01 -2.80
CA PHE A 114 -15.97 -7.27 -2.81
C PHE A 114 -16.92 -7.67 -3.94
N GLY A 115 -16.46 -8.48 -4.89
CA GLY A 115 -17.18 -8.94 -6.07
C GLY A 115 -17.20 -7.91 -7.21
N THR A 116 -17.31 -6.61 -6.90
CA THR A 116 -17.30 -5.53 -7.90
C THR A 116 -16.60 -4.28 -7.37
N TYR A 117 -16.21 -3.38 -8.27
CA TYR A 117 -15.65 -2.08 -7.93
C TYR A 117 -16.66 -1.17 -7.20
N GLU A 118 -17.94 -1.26 -7.55
CA GLU A 118 -19.00 -0.48 -6.90
C GLU A 118 -19.17 -0.86 -5.43
N ASN A 119 -19.09 -2.16 -5.11
CA ASN A 119 -19.16 -2.64 -3.73
C ASN A 119 -17.93 -2.21 -2.92
N LEU A 120 -16.73 -2.29 -3.50
CA LEU A 120 -15.52 -1.79 -2.88
C LEU A 120 -15.65 -0.29 -2.59
N ARG A 121 -16.05 0.50 -3.58
CA ARG A 121 -16.25 1.95 -3.43
C ARG A 121 -17.27 2.28 -2.35
N ALA A 122 -18.40 1.59 -2.32
CA ALA A 122 -19.41 1.79 -1.28
C ALA A 122 -18.87 1.49 0.13
N ALA A 123 -18.05 0.45 0.28
CA ALA A 123 -17.41 0.11 1.55
C ALA A 123 -16.39 1.18 1.97
N VAL A 124 -15.60 1.70 1.03
CA VAL A 124 -14.67 2.81 1.27
C VAL A 124 -15.41 4.08 1.67
N GLU A 125 -16.48 4.45 0.96
CA GLU A 125 -17.30 5.62 1.32
C GLU A 125 -17.94 5.49 2.71
N THR A 126 -18.30 4.27 3.13
CA THR A 126 -18.76 4.01 4.50
C THR A 126 -17.65 4.17 5.53
N PHE A 127 -16.45 3.66 5.24
CA PHE A 127 -15.28 3.82 6.10
C PHE A 127 -14.91 5.30 6.24
N GLU A 128 -14.87 6.05 5.15
CA GLU A 128 -14.52 7.47 5.12
C GLU A 128 -15.52 8.31 5.91
N LYS A 129 -16.84 8.09 5.76
CA LYS A 129 -17.86 8.82 6.56
C LYS A 129 -17.72 8.63 8.08
N MET A 130 -17.01 7.59 8.51
CA MET A 130 -16.72 7.35 9.92
C MET A 130 -15.44 8.03 10.37
N ASP A 131 -14.56 8.44 9.44
CA ASP A 131 -13.38 9.25 9.70
C ASP A 131 -13.79 10.70 10.05
N PRO A 132 -13.46 11.19 11.26
CA PRO A 132 -13.80 12.54 11.69
C PRO A 132 -13.35 13.64 10.73
N ASP A 133 -12.23 13.43 10.03
CA ASP A 133 -11.61 14.42 9.14
C ASP A 133 -12.27 14.49 7.75
N SER A 134 -13.15 13.54 7.40
CA SER A 134 -13.84 13.50 6.10
C SER A 134 -15.04 14.46 5.99
N LEU A 135 -15.39 15.12 7.09
CA LEU A 135 -16.57 15.98 7.22
C LEU A 135 -16.24 17.48 7.22
N GLU A 136 -14.97 17.86 7.08
CA GLU A 136 -14.49 19.24 6.90
C GLU A 136 -14.22 19.58 5.42
#